data_AF-G3HXH0-F1
#
_entry.id   AF-G3HXH0-F1
#
_cell.length_a   1.000
_cell.length_b   1.000
_cell.length_c   1.000
_cell.angle_alpha   90.00
_cell.angle_beta   90.00
_cell.angle_gamma   90.00
#
_symmetry.space_group_name_H-M   'P 1'
#
loop_
_entity.id
_entity.type
_entity.pdbx_description
1 polymer ?
#
loop_
_entity_poly.entity_id
_entity_poly.type
_entity_poly.pdbx_seq_one_letter_code
_entity_poly.pdbx_strand_id
1 'polypeptide(L)'
;MGNCNNGPVTIPQRIHHMAASHVNITSNVLRGYEHWDMADKLTRDNKEFFGDLDTLMGPLTQHSSMTNLVRYVRQGLCWLRIDAHLL
;
A
#
# COMPACT_ATOMS: atom_id res chain seq x y z
N MET A 1 6.05 -13.04 -47.34
CA MET A 1 5.96 -11.81 -46.53
C MET A 1 4.59 -11.80 -45.89
N GLY A 2 4.50 -11.98 -44.57
CA GLY A 2 3.22 -12.09 -43.85
C GLY A 2 2.57 -10.72 -43.70
N ASN A 3 1.35 -10.57 -44.20
CA ASN A 3 0.57 -9.35 -44.08
C ASN A 3 0.07 -9.22 -42.63
N CYS A 4 0.73 -8.42 -41.80
CA CYS A 4 0.21 -8.05 -40.49
C CYS A 4 -0.98 -7.10 -40.70
N ASN A 5 -2.18 -7.66 -40.63
CA ASN A 5 -3.42 -6.89 -40.61
C ASN A 5 -3.46 -6.03 -39.32
N ASN A 6 -2.98 -4.80 -39.40
CA ASN A 6 -3.00 -3.80 -38.33
C ASN A 6 -4.40 -3.16 -38.15
N GLY A 7 -5.47 -3.91 -38.38
CA GLY A 7 -6.85 -3.44 -38.21
C GLY A 7 -7.27 -3.42 -36.73
N PRO A 8 -8.29 -2.63 -36.36
CA PRO A 8 -8.80 -2.61 -35.00
C PRO A 8 -9.31 -3.99 -34.59
N VAL A 9 -8.92 -4.43 -33.38
CA VAL A 9 -9.35 -5.71 -32.82
C VAL A 9 -10.69 -5.52 -32.10
N THR A 10 -11.72 -6.21 -32.55
CA THR A 10 -13.03 -6.21 -31.88
C THR A 10 -13.01 -7.15 -30.68
N ILE A 11 -13.24 -6.61 -29.49
CA ILE A 11 -13.24 -7.36 -28.23
C ILE A 11 -14.67 -7.43 -27.68
N PRO A 12 -15.17 -8.62 -27.28
CA PRO A 12 -16.47 -8.72 -26.60
C PRO A 12 -16.51 -7.90 -25.31
N GLN A 13 -17.63 -7.24 -25.05
CA GLN A 13 -17.81 -6.34 -23.89
C GLN A 13 -17.46 -7.01 -22.55
N ARG A 14 -17.82 -8.28 -22.35
CA ARG A 14 -17.45 -9.01 -21.13
C ARG A 14 -15.93 -9.10 -20.95
N ILE A 15 -15.19 -9.42 -22.01
CA ILE A 15 -13.73 -9.54 -21.99
C ILE A 15 -13.07 -8.17 -21.75
N HIS A 16 -13.59 -7.11 -22.36
CA HIS A 16 -13.14 -5.74 -22.10
C HIS A 16 -13.32 -5.36 -20.61
N HIS A 17 -14.49 -5.61 -20.02
CA HIS A 17 -14.73 -5.35 -18.60
C HIS A 17 -13.82 -6.18 -17.68
N MET A 18 -13.60 -7.45 -18.01
CA MET A 18 -12.68 -8.31 -17.26
C MET A 18 -11.25 -7.76 -17.30
N ALA A 19 -10.77 -7.35 -18.48
CA ALA A 19 -9.45 -6.75 -18.63
C ALA A 19 -9.34 -5.44 -17.85
N ALA A 20 -10.34 -4.56 -17.91
CA ALA A 20 -10.37 -3.32 -17.14
C ALA A 20 -10.35 -3.58 -15.62
N SER A 21 -11.14 -4.55 -15.14
CA SER A 21 -11.15 -4.97 -13.74
C SER A 21 -9.80 -5.53 -13.30
N HIS A 22 -9.18 -6.36 -14.14
CA HIS A 22 -7.85 -6.91 -13.89
C HIS A 22 -6.79 -5.79 -13.77
N VAL A 23 -6.79 -4.83 -14.70
CA VAL A 23 -5.91 -3.65 -14.63
C VAL A 23 -6.13 -2.87 -13.34
N ASN A 24 -7.39 -2.67 -12.93
CA ASN A 24 -7.70 -1.96 -11.68
C ASN A 24 -7.16 -2.69 -10.44
N ILE A 25 -7.38 -4.00 -10.35
CA ILE A 25 -6.90 -4.82 -9.21
C ILE A 25 -5.36 -4.82 -9.18
N THR A 26 -4.71 -5.10 -10.30
CA THR A 26 -3.24 -5.14 -10.37
C THR A 26 -2.61 -3.77 -10.14
N SER A 27 -3.24 -2.68 -10.62
CA SER A 27 -2.81 -1.31 -10.33
C SER A 27 -2.92 -0.96 -8.85
N ASN A 28 -3.98 -1.40 -8.16
CA ASN A 28 -4.10 -1.22 -6.70
C ASN A 28 -2.99 -1.94 -5.94
N VAL A 29 -2.67 -3.18 -6.34
CA VAL A 29 -1.56 -3.93 -5.75
C VAL A 29 -0.24 -3.19 -5.95
N LEU A 30 0.06 -2.75 -7.18
CA LEU A 30 1.29 -2.02 -7.50
C LEU A 30 1.43 -0.74 -6.67
N ARG A 31 0.37 0.08 -6.61
CA ARG A 31 0.35 1.30 -5.77
C ARG A 31 0.55 0.98 -4.29
N GLY A 32 -0.03 -0.12 -3.81
CA GLY A 32 0.19 -0.59 -2.44
C GLY A 32 1.67 -0.86 -2.14
N TYR A 33 2.39 -1.49 -3.08
CA TYR A 33 3.84 -1.71 -2.97
C TYR A 33 4.63 -0.39 -2.98
N GLU A 34 4.30 0.53 -3.89
CA GLU A 34 4.95 1.85 -3.97
C GLU A 34 4.77 2.65 -2.68
N HIS A 35 3.56 2.67 -2.12
CA HIS A 35 3.29 3.32 -0.84
C HIS A 35 4.01 2.65 0.32
N TRP A 36 4.12 1.32 0.32
CA TRP A 36 4.86 0.60 1.35
C TRP A 36 6.36 0.91 1.31
N ASP A 37 6.96 0.95 0.12
CA ASP A 37 8.39 1.30 -0.05
C ASP A 37 8.68 2.74 0.38
N MET A 38 7.78 3.67 -0.01
CA MET A 38 7.86 5.06 0.43
C MET A 38 7.76 5.17 1.96
N ALA A 39 6.84 4.42 2.58
CA ALA A 39 6.71 4.38 4.03
C ALA A 39 8.02 3.88 4.65
N ASP A 40 8.53 2.69 4.26
CA ASP A 40 9.77 2.11 4.79
C ASP A 40 10.95 3.09 4.72
N LYS A 41 11.08 3.81 3.61
CA LYS A 41 12.10 4.85 3.45
C LYS A 41 11.96 5.97 4.49
N LEU A 42 10.76 6.51 4.68
CA LEU A 42 10.50 7.58 5.66
C LEU A 42 10.67 7.10 7.10
N THR A 43 10.33 5.84 7.38
CA THR A 43 10.53 5.21 8.70
C THR A 43 12.01 5.17 9.05
N ARG A 44 12.89 4.90 8.07
CA ARG A 44 14.36 4.89 8.25
C ARG A 44 14.94 6.27 8.56
N ASP A 45 14.24 7.35 8.24
CA ASP A 45 14.67 8.71 8.62
C ASP A 45 14.24 9.05 10.06
N ASN A 46 13.30 8.29 10.65
CA ASN A 46 12.69 8.52 11.95
C ASN A 46 12.81 7.28 12.87
N LYS A 47 13.99 6.65 12.88
CA LYS A 47 14.19 5.30 13.44
C LYS A 47 13.87 5.16 14.92
N GLU A 48 14.09 6.20 15.74
CA GLU A 48 13.82 6.09 17.18
C GLU A 48 12.33 5.92 17.42
N PHE A 49 11.50 6.84 16.92
CA PHE A 49 10.05 6.80 17.10
C PHE A 49 9.45 5.46 16.61
N PHE A 50 9.78 5.05 15.40
CA PHE A 50 9.22 3.82 14.83
C PHE A 50 9.87 2.55 15.41
N GLY A 51 11.12 2.61 15.84
CA GLY A 51 11.79 1.50 16.52
C GLY A 51 11.17 1.21 17.89
N ASP A 52 10.83 2.25 18.65
CA ASP A 52 10.10 2.11 19.91
C ASP A 52 8.68 1.58 19.67
N LEU A 53 8.02 2.05 18.60
CA LEU A 53 6.68 1.61 18.24
C LEU A 53 6.67 0.14 17.80
N ASP A 54 7.66 -0.29 17.01
CA ASP A 54 7.87 -1.69 16.60
C ASP A 54 8.20 -2.58 17.81
N THR A 55 8.97 -2.08 18.77
CA THR A 55 9.29 -2.81 20.01
C THR A 55 8.05 -3.06 20.86
N LEU A 56 7.14 -2.07 20.94
CA LEU A 56 5.93 -2.17 21.73
C LEU A 56 4.81 -2.98 21.04
N MET A 57 4.59 -2.73 19.76
CA MET A 57 3.42 -3.23 19.01
C MET A 57 3.72 -4.42 18.11
N GLY A 58 5.01 -4.71 17.89
CA GLY A 58 5.50 -5.57 16.82
C GLY A 58 5.56 -4.79 15.48
N PRO A 59 6.56 -5.07 14.62
CA PRO A 59 6.69 -4.38 13.34
C PRO A 59 5.53 -4.72 12.41
N LEU A 60 5.06 -3.72 11.68
CA LEU A 60 4.10 -3.96 10.60
C LEU A 60 4.81 -4.56 9.38
N THR A 61 4.12 -5.48 8.74
CA THR A 61 4.53 -6.12 7.49
C THR A 61 3.38 -6.08 6.49
N GLN A 62 3.65 -6.32 5.21
CA GLN A 62 2.60 -6.41 4.18
C GLN A 62 1.54 -7.48 4.46
N HIS A 63 1.86 -8.48 5.29
CA HIS A 63 0.95 -9.56 5.68
C HIS A 63 0.28 -9.32 7.03
N SER A 64 0.52 -8.17 7.66
CA SER A 64 -0.12 -7.82 8.93
C SER A 64 -1.63 -7.66 8.76
N SER A 65 -2.38 -8.08 9.78
CA SER A 65 -3.83 -7.90 9.77
C SER A 65 -4.22 -6.43 9.87
N MET A 66 -5.41 -6.09 9.39
CA MET A 66 -5.97 -4.73 9.53
C MET A 66 -6.09 -4.30 11.00
N THR A 67 -6.38 -5.24 11.90
CA THR A 67 -6.43 -4.98 13.35
C THR A 67 -5.07 -4.57 13.89
N ASN A 68 -3.98 -5.23 13.47
CA ASN A 68 -2.63 -4.86 13.87
C ASN A 68 -2.27 -3.48 13.33
N LEU A 69 -2.57 -3.20 12.05
CA LEU A 69 -2.35 -1.90 11.44
C LEU A 69 -3.05 -0.78 12.23
N VAL A 70 -4.35 -0.94 12.51
CA VAL A 70 -5.12 0.08 13.24
C VAL A 70 -4.57 0.31 14.64
N ARG A 71 -4.18 -0.76 15.36
CA ARG A 71 -3.60 -0.63 16.70
C ARG A 71 -2.25 0.09 16.67
N TYR A 72 -1.37 -0.30 15.74
CA TYR A 72 -0.06 0.32 15.56
C TYR A 72 -0.19 1.82 15.27
N VAL A 73 -1.05 2.19 14.30
CA VAL A 73 -1.30 3.60 13.94
C VAL A 73 -1.92 4.38 15.11
N ARG A 74 -2.86 3.79 15.86
CA ARG A 74 -3.45 4.44 17.03
C ARG A 74 -2.42 4.71 18.12
N GLN A 75 -1.50 3.77 18.35
CA GLN A 75 -0.44 3.95 19.34
C GLN A 75 0.53 5.06 18.93
N GLY A 76 0.98 5.05 17.67
CA GLY A 76 1.83 6.12 17.14
C GLY A 76 1.16 7.50 17.21
N LEU A 77 -0.12 7.59 16.83
CA LEU A 77 -0.89 8.84 16.95
C LEU A 77 -1.08 9.29 18.40
N CYS A 78 -1.18 8.36 19.36
CA CYS A 78 -1.25 8.69 20.77
C CYS A 78 0.03 9.38 21.23
N TRP A 79 1.19 8.81 20.91
CA TRP A 79 2.50 9.41 21.22
C TRP A 79 2.67 10.79 20.59
N LEU A 80 2.35 10.94 19.30
CA LEU A 80 2.41 12.24 18.63
C LEU A 80 1.54 13.31 19.29
N ARG A 81 0.37 12.93 19.86
CA ARG A 81 -0.47 13.87 20.60
C ARG A 81 0.12 14.26 21.95
N ILE A 82 0.77 13.33 22.65
CA ILE A 82 1.46 13.62 23.91
C ILE A 82 2.61 14.62 23.65
N ASP A 83 3.43 14.34 22.63
CA ASP A 83 4.58 15.18 22.27
C ASP A 83 4.16 16.58 21.84
N ALA A 84 3.01 16.71 21.17
CA ALA A 84 2.44 17.99 20.76
C ALA A 84 1.65 18.71 21.88
N HIS A 85 1.58 18.16 23.10
CA HIS A 85 0.76 18.68 24.21
C HIS A 85 -0.73 18.82 23.86
N LEU A 86 -1.25 17.90 23.05
CA LEU A 86 -2.64 17.86 22.58
C LEU A 86 -3.53 16.89 23.39
N LEU A 87 -3.04 16.42 24.54
CA LEU A 87 -3.72 15.57 25.52
C LEU A 87 -3.70 16.27 26.88
#